data_AF-A0A0G0UV90-F1
#
_entry.id   AF-A0A0G0UV90-F1
#
_cell.length_a   1.000
_cell.length_b   1.000
_cell.length_c   1.000
_cell.angle_alpha   90.00
_cell.angle_beta   90.00
_cell.angle_gamma   90.00
#
_symmetry.space_group_name_H-M   'P 1'
#
loop_
_entity.id
_entity.type
_entity.pdbx_description
1 polymer ?
#
loop_
_entity_poly.entity_id
_entity_poly.type
_entity_poly.pdbx_seq_one_letter_code
_entity_poly.pdbx_strand_id
1 'polypeptide(L)'
;MISKEKNLGQSMFEIVIALAISALIITGIVSLVASSIRNSTYSKNSNQAAIYAQQATEWLRGQRDSDMDGFIIKAQSGVWCLVELSWNLQRACIGGDEISDTLFKRQVNFNITTVNTKTLIEADIVVTWQDSQGIHEVRSTTNFSDWRQR
;
A
#
# COMPACT_ATOMS: atom_id res chain seq x y z
N MET A 1 1.30 45.47 59.05
CA MET A 1 -0.13 45.08 58.97
C MET A 1 -0.30 44.28 57.69
N ILE A 2 -0.82 43.07 57.81
CA ILE A 2 -0.73 41.95 56.86
C ILE A 2 -1.50 42.26 55.55
N SER A 3 -0.84 42.08 54.40
CA SER A 3 -1.48 42.16 53.08
C SER A 3 -2.48 41.02 52.92
N LYS A 4 -3.75 41.36 52.77
CA LYS A 4 -4.87 40.42 52.70
C LYS A 4 -4.93 39.84 51.28
N GLU A 5 -4.50 38.59 51.09
CA GLU A 5 -4.68 37.88 49.83
C GLU A 5 -6.17 37.59 49.60
N LYS A 6 -6.73 38.10 48.49
CA LYS A 6 -8.10 37.81 48.07
C LYS A 6 -8.13 36.43 47.41
N ASN A 7 -8.38 35.39 48.18
CA ASN A 7 -8.85 34.11 47.66
C ASN A 7 -10.30 34.28 47.17
N LEU A 8 -10.47 34.66 45.91
CA LEU A 8 -11.77 34.68 45.24
C LEU A 8 -12.12 33.23 44.88
N GLY A 9 -13.11 32.65 45.57
CA GLY A 9 -13.60 31.30 45.25
C GLY A 9 -14.14 31.25 43.82
N GLN A 10 -13.77 30.21 43.06
CA GLN A 10 -14.23 30.02 41.70
C GLN A 10 -15.75 29.83 41.67
N SER A 11 -16.45 30.54 40.78
CA SER A 11 -17.90 30.39 40.64
C SER A 11 -18.25 29.04 40.03
N MET A 12 -19.28 28.36 40.54
CA MET A 12 -19.78 27.09 39.96
C MET A 12 -20.11 27.22 38.46
N PHE A 13 -20.56 28.40 38.02
CA PHE A 13 -20.82 28.68 36.61
C PHE A 13 -19.55 28.68 35.76
N GLU A 14 -18.46 29.22 36.30
CA GLU A 14 -17.16 29.28 35.63
C GLU A 14 -16.59 27.87 35.42
N ILE A 15 -16.76 26.98 36.41
CA ILE A 15 -16.34 25.58 36.32
C ILE A 15 -17.13 24.86 35.22
N VAL A 16 -18.45 25.05 35.13
CA VAL A 16 -19.28 24.42 34.09
C VAL A 16 -18.87 24.88 32.70
N ILE A 17 -18.61 26.18 32.51
CA ILE A 17 -18.10 26.71 31.23
C ILE A 17 -16.73 26.13 30.91
N ALA A 18 -15.81 26.10 31.87
CA ALA A 18 -14.48 25.56 31.69
C ALA A 18 -14.53 24.07 31.28
N LEU A 19 -15.42 23.29 31.90
CA LEU A 19 -15.65 21.88 31.53
C LEU A 19 -16.22 21.74 30.12
N ALA A 20 -17.19 22.57 29.73
CA ALA A 20 -17.77 22.54 28.40
C ALA A 20 -16.72 22.85 27.32
N ILE A 21 -15.90 23.88 27.53
CA ILE A 21 -14.80 24.24 26.63
C ILE A 21 -13.75 23.13 26.57
N SER A 22 -13.38 22.57 27.73
CA SER A 22 -12.41 21.47 27.80
C SER A 22 -12.88 20.23 27.05
N ALA A 23 -14.16 19.87 27.17
CA ALA A 23 -14.75 18.75 26.44
C ALA A 23 -14.69 18.96 24.91
N LEU A 24 -14.97 20.17 24.43
CA LEU A 24 -14.84 20.52 23.02
C LEU A 24 -13.39 20.44 22.53
N ILE A 25 -12.43 20.90 23.34
CA ILE A 25 -11.00 20.82 22.99
C ILE A 25 -10.55 19.36 22.90
N ILE A 26 -10.92 18.53 23.88
CA ILE A 26 -10.53 17.12 23.92
C ILE A 26 -11.10 16.36 22.71
N THR A 27 -12.37 16.58 22.36
CA THR A 27 -12.97 15.93 21.19
C THR A 27 -12.28 16.35 19.89
N GLY A 28 -11.91 17.63 19.76
CA GLY A 28 -11.09 18.11 18.65
C GLY A 28 -9.74 17.41 18.54
N ILE A 29 -9.03 17.27 19.67
CA ILE A 29 -7.73 16.58 19.71
C ILE A 29 -7.87 15.10 19.33
N VAL A 30 -8.87 14.40 19.86
CA VAL A 30 -9.08 12.97 19.56
C VAL A 30 -9.32 12.75 18.06
N SER A 31 -10.13 13.60 17.43
CA SER A 31 -10.39 13.55 15.99
C SER A 31 -9.11 13.74 15.16
N LEU A 32 -8.27 14.70 15.55
CA LEU A 32 -6.99 14.96 14.90
C LEU A 32 -6.02 13.79 15.06
N VAL A 33 -5.91 13.24 16.27
CA VAL A 33 -5.05 12.08 16.55
C VAL A 33 -5.48 10.86 15.75
N ALA A 34 -6.78 10.56 15.70
CA ALA A 34 -7.32 9.46 14.91
C ALA A 34 -6.96 9.61 13.42
N SER A 35 -7.09 10.83 12.88
CA SER A 35 -6.72 11.14 11.50
C SER A 35 -5.22 10.99 11.24
N SER A 36 -4.38 11.38 12.20
CA SER A 36 -2.93 11.22 12.13
C SER A 36 -2.51 9.74 12.12
N ILE A 37 -3.10 8.91 13.00
CA ILE A 37 -2.84 7.47 13.06
C ILE A 37 -3.24 6.80 11.74
N ARG A 38 -4.40 7.19 11.19
CA ARG A 38 -4.90 6.72 9.90
C ARG A 38 -3.92 7.01 8.77
N ASN A 39 -3.43 8.25 8.69
CA ASN A 39 -2.44 8.65 7.69
C ASN A 39 -1.10 7.92 7.85
N SER A 40 -0.63 7.76 9.08
CA SER A 40 0.59 7.03 9.40
C SER A 40 0.49 5.55 8.98
N THR A 41 -0.64 4.91 9.27
CA THR A 41 -0.90 3.52 8.89
C THR A 41 -0.97 3.35 7.37
N TYR A 42 -1.66 4.25 6.66
CA TYR A 42 -1.69 4.27 5.21
C TYR A 42 -0.28 4.42 4.62
N SER A 43 0.51 5.37 5.11
CA SER A 43 1.89 5.59 4.63
C SER A 43 2.77 4.37 4.86
N LYS A 44 2.67 3.73 6.04
CA LYS A 44 3.38 2.49 6.34
C LYS A 44 3.00 1.37 5.38
N ASN A 45 1.71 1.14 5.17
CA ASN A 45 1.22 0.07 4.29
C ASN A 45 1.57 0.34 2.83
N SER A 46 1.48 1.60 2.38
CA SER A 46 1.88 2.00 1.02
C SER A 46 3.37 1.77 0.78
N ASN A 47 4.23 2.09 1.74
CA ASN A 47 5.67 1.82 1.63
C ASN A 47 5.95 0.31 1.57
N GLN A 48 5.27 -0.47 2.41
CA GLN A 48 5.41 -1.93 2.40
C GLN A 48 4.91 -2.55 1.08
N ALA A 49 3.78 -2.08 0.55
CA ALA A 49 3.25 -2.50 -0.73
C ALA A 49 4.21 -2.17 -1.88
N ALA A 50 4.84 -0.99 -1.86
CA ALA A 50 5.86 -0.60 -2.83
C ALA A 50 7.08 -1.54 -2.79
N ILE A 51 7.53 -1.94 -1.60
CA ILE A 51 8.60 -2.93 -1.44
C ILE A 51 8.20 -4.28 -2.07
N TYR A 52 6.97 -4.75 -1.84
CA TYR A 52 6.49 -6.00 -2.44
C TYR A 52 6.36 -5.94 -3.96
N ALA A 53 5.97 -4.78 -4.50
CA ALA A 53 5.93 -4.53 -5.93
C ALA A 53 7.35 -4.58 -6.53
N GLN A 54 8.31 -3.91 -5.88
CA GLN A 54 9.71 -3.94 -6.30
C GLN A 54 10.32 -5.35 -6.26
N GLN A 55 10.02 -6.14 -5.22
CA GLN A 55 10.45 -7.54 -5.15
C GLN A 55 9.92 -8.37 -6.34
N ALA A 56 8.67 -8.15 -6.75
CA ALA A 56 8.13 -8.80 -7.94
C ALA A 56 8.81 -8.31 -9.21
N THR A 57 9.07 -7.00 -9.36
CA THR A 57 9.80 -6.47 -10.52
C THR A 57 11.17 -7.14 -10.66
N GLU A 58 11.93 -7.22 -9.56
CA GLU A 58 13.26 -7.87 -9.57
C GLU A 58 13.16 -9.37 -9.82
N TRP A 59 12.16 -10.04 -9.26
CA TRP A 59 11.94 -11.46 -9.53
C TRP A 59 11.60 -11.71 -11.01
N LEU A 60 10.71 -10.92 -11.60
CA LEU A 60 10.37 -10.98 -13.03
C LEU A 60 11.59 -10.70 -13.91
N ARG A 61 12.45 -9.76 -13.50
CA ARG A 61 13.73 -9.50 -14.15
C ARG A 61 14.61 -10.75 -14.16
N GLY A 62 14.67 -11.46 -13.03
CA GLY A 62 15.36 -12.75 -12.92
C GLY A 62 14.74 -13.84 -13.80
N GLN A 63 13.41 -13.93 -13.87
CA GLN A 63 12.71 -14.89 -14.75
C GLN A 63 13.08 -14.64 -16.22
N ARG A 64 12.98 -13.39 -16.68
CA ARG A 64 13.40 -12.98 -18.03
C ARG A 64 14.87 -13.32 -18.30
N ASP A 65 15.76 -13.01 -17.37
CA ASP A 65 17.20 -13.23 -17.56
C ASP A 65 17.58 -14.71 -17.59
N SER A 66 16.81 -15.57 -16.91
CA SER A 66 17.00 -17.03 -16.89
C SER A 66 16.52 -17.73 -18.16
N ASP A 67 15.30 -17.41 -18.62
CA ASP A 67 14.66 -18.01 -19.79
C ASP A 67 13.69 -17.01 -20.43
N MET A 68 14.12 -16.39 -21.53
CA MET A 68 13.30 -15.40 -22.24
C MET A 68 12.06 -16.04 -22.89
N ASP A 69 12.22 -17.22 -23.50
CA ASP A 69 11.13 -17.88 -24.23
C ASP A 69 10.05 -18.35 -23.26
N GLY A 70 10.47 -18.95 -22.13
CA GLY A 70 9.57 -19.29 -21.04
C GLY A 70 8.87 -18.07 -20.44
N PHE A 71 9.59 -16.96 -20.26
CA PHE A 71 9.01 -15.71 -19.77
C PHE A 71 7.94 -15.14 -20.73
N ILE A 72 8.18 -15.16 -22.04
CA ILE A 72 7.19 -14.74 -23.04
C ILE A 72 5.92 -15.59 -22.94
N ILE A 73 6.05 -16.92 -22.81
CA ILE A 73 4.90 -17.83 -22.67
C ILE A 73 4.10 -17.47 -21.41
N LYS A 74 4.77 -17.21 -20.28
CA LYS A 74 4.10 -16.79 -19.04
C LYS A 74 3.42 -15.43 -19.18
N ALA A 75 4.03 -14.48 -19.87
CA ALA A 75 3.43 -13.18 -20.14
C ALA A 75 2.16 -13.29 -21.02
N GLN A 76 2.13 -14.20 -21.99
CA GLN A 76 0.97 -14.45 -22.84
C GLN A 76 -0.19 -15.16 -22.12
N SER A 77 0.09 -15.74 -20.95
CA SER A 77 -0.85 -16.57 -20.20
C SER A 77 -1.89 -15.76 -19.39
N GLY A 78 -1.76 -14.43 -19.34
CA GLY A 78 -2.69 -13.52 -18.68
C GLY A 78 -2.20 -13.04 -17.31
N VAL A 79 -3.12 -12.96 -16.34
CA VAL A 79 -2.86 -12.44 -14.99
C VAL A 79 -2.31 -13.53 -14.08
N TRP A 80 -1.33 -13.17 -13.26
CA TRP A 80 -0.72 -14.07 -12.27
C TRP A 80 -0.82 -13.51 -10.86
N CYS A 81 -1.23 -14.35 -9.91
CA CYS A 81 -1.19 -14.04 -8.50
C CYS A 81 0.14 -14.54 -7.90
N LEU A 82 0.95 -13.62 -7.37
CA LEU A 82 2.32 -13.87 -6.93
C LEU A 82 2.43 -13.86 -5.40
N VAL A 83 1.76 -14.82 -4.76
CA VAL A 83 1.84 -15.02 -3.29
C VAL A 83 3.29 -15.27 -2.87
N GLU A 84 3.94 -16.27 -3.47
CA GLU A 84 5.31 -16.71 -3.13
C GLU A 84 6.36 -16.38 -4.21
N LEU A 85 6.10 -15.42 -5.10
CA LEU A 85 6.95 -15.15 -6.27
C LEU A 85 7.17 -16.43 -7.11
N SER A 86 6.08 -17.03 -7.57
CA SER A 86 6.09 -18.26 -8.36
C SER A 86 5.01 -18.25 -9.43
N TRP A 87 5.20 -19.06 -10.48
CA TRP A 87 4.24 -19.24 -11.56
C TRP A 87 3.18 -20.31 -11.25
N ASN A 88 2.73 -20.42 -9.99
CA ASN A 88 1.80 -21.47 -9.56
C ASN A 88 0.33 -21.08 -9.74
N LEU A 89 0.01 -19.77 -9.69
CA LEU A 89 -1.37 -19.27 -9.70
C LEU A 89 -1.62 -18.37 -10.92
N GLN A 90 -2.04 -19.00 -12.02
CA GLN A 90 -2.43 -18.30 -13.26
C GLN A 90 -3.87 -17.76 -13.17
N ARG A 91 -4.10 -16.84 -12.24
CA ARG A 91 -5.39 -16.15 -12.04
C ARG A 91 -5.17 -14.85 -11.26
N ALA A 92 -6.17 -13.98 -11.26
CA ALA A 92 -6.21 -12.85 -10.33
C ALA A 92 -6.24 -13.36 -8.87
N CYS A 93 -5.68 -12.57 -7.95
CA CYS A 93 -5.71 -12.92 -6.53
C CYS A 93 -7.14 -12.82 -5.97
N ILE A 94 -7.52 -13.78 -5.12
CA ILE A 94 -8.81 -13.83 -4.43
C ILE A 94 -8.62 -13.70 -2.90
N GLY A 95 -9.69 -13.81 -2.12
CA GLY A 95 -9.59 -13.92 -0.65
C GLY A 95 -8.78 -15.15 -0.23
N GLY A 96 -7.75 -14.98 0.61
CA GLY A 96 -6.87 -16.07 1.04
C GLY A 96 -5.53 -16.15 0.29
N ASP A 97 -5.35 -15.38 -0.78
CA ASP A 97 -4.07 -15.29 -1.52
C ASP A 97 -3.18 -14.13 -1.03
N GLU A 98 -3.26 -13.80 0.25
CA GLU A 98 -2.37 -12.81 0.83
C GLU A 98 -0.94 -13.38 0.93
N ILE A 99 0.07 -12.52 0.73
CA ILE A 99 1.47 -12.88 1.03
C ILE A 99 1.53 -13.34 2.49
N SER A 100 2.21 -14.46 2.77
CA SER A 100 2.25 -15.11 4.08
C SER A 100 2.45 -14.13 5.24
N ASP A 101 1.57 -14.22 6.23
CA ASP A 101 1.54 -13.37 7.42
C ASP A 101 1.34 -11.88 7.15
N THR A 102 0.69 -11.55 6.02
CA THR A 102 0.37 -10.17 5.66
C THR A 102 -1.07 -9.99 5.17
N LEU A 103 -1.42 -8.73 4.93
CA LEU A 103 -2.70 -8.30 4.36
C LEU A 103 -2.60 -7.93 2.87
N PHE A 104 -1.43 -8.12 2.26
CA PHE A 104 -1.15 -7.68 0.90
C PHE A 104 -1.35 -8.79 -0.11
N LYS A 105 -2.00 -8.47 -1.22
CA LYS A 105 -2.08 -9.35 -2.39
C LYS A 105 -1.27 -8.75 -3.50
N ARG A 106 -0.47 -9.57 -4.17
CA ARG A 106 0.39 -9.13 -5.26
C ARG A 106 0.05 -9.89 -6.51
N GLN A 107 -0.29 -9.17 -7.56
CA GLN A 107 -0.54 -9.75 -8.86
C GLN A 107 0.20 -8.99 -9.95
N VAL A 108 0.42 -9.65 -11.08
CA VAL A 108 0.97 -9.04 -12.28
C VAL A 108 0.04 -9.30 -13.46
N ASN A 109 -0.19 -8.26 -14.24
CA ASN A 109 -0.78 -8.36 -15.57
C ASN A 109 0.28 -8.02 -16.61
N PHE A 110 0.23 -8.68 -17.76
CA PHE A 110 1.17 -8.42 -18.84
C PHE A 110 0.45 -7.85 -20.06
N ASN A 111 1.10 -6.91 -20.72
CA ASN A 111 0.71 -6.41 -22.03
C ASN A 111 1.89 -6.57 -22.99
N ILE A 112 1.67 -7.25 -24.10
CA ILE A 112 2.73 -7.58 -25.05
C ILE A 112 2.52 -6.76 -26.30
N THR A 113 3.56 -6.02 -26.67
CA THR A 113 3.59 -5.24 -27.91
C THR A 113 4.80 -5.65 -28.74
N THR A 114 4.63 -5.66 -30.06
CA THR A 114 5.74 -5.93 -30.98
C THR A 114 6.07 -4.64 -31.72
N VAL A 115 7.30 -4.16 -31.57
CA VAL A 115 7.78 -2.93 -32.22
C VAL A 115 9.00 -3.29 -33.06
N ASN A 116 8.92 -3.08 -34.38
CA ASN A 116 10.02 -3.37 -35.31
C ASN A 116 10.59 -4.79 -35.14
N THR A 117 9.73 -5.81 -35.07
CA THR A 117 10.08 -7.23 -34.83
C THR A 117 10.68 -7.58 -33.47
N LYS A 118 10.80 -6.61 -32.54
CA LYS A 118 11.22 -6.84 -31.16
C LYS A 118 9.99 -6.96 -30.25
N THR A 119 9.98 -7.98 -29.39
CA THR A 119 8.93 -8.17 -28.38
C THR A 119 9.21 -7.32 -27.15
N LEU A 120 8.24 -6.48 -26.79
CA LEU A 120 8.23 -5.67 -25.58
C LEU A 120 7.11 -6.17 -24.67
N ILE A 121 7.46 -6.58 -23.46
CA ILE A 121 6.54 -7.09 -22.44
C ILE A 121 6.43 -6.02 -21.35
N GLU A 122 5.32 -5.33 -21.30
CA GLU A 122 4.96 -4.47 -20.18
C GLU A 122 4.37 -5.33 -19.07
N ALA A 123 4.94 -5.27 -17.88
CA ALA A 123 4.40 -5.88 -16.68
C ALA A 123 3.81 -4.80 -15.78
N ASP A 124 2.51 -4.87 -15.50
CA ASP A 124 1.81 -4.05 -14.53
C ASP A 124 1.61 -4.86 -13.24
N ILE A 125 2.43 -4.56 -12.23
CA ILE A 125 2.41 -5.21 -10.93
C ILE A 125 1.55 -4.38 -9.99
N VAL A 126 0.51 -5.00 -9.45
CA VAL A 126 -0.41 -4.34 -8.52
C VAL A 126 -0.36 -5.06 -7.18
N VAL A 127 -0.04 -4.30 -6.14
CA VAL A 127 -0.12 -4.76 -4.75
C VAL A 127 -1.32 -4.08 -4.09
N THR A 128 -2.27 -4.88 -3.63
CA THR A 128 -3.52 -4.39 -3.02
C THR A 128 -3.61 -4.78 -1.56
N TRP A 129 -4.29 -3.96 -0.77
CA TRP A 129 -4.69 -4.29 0.58
C TRP A 129 -6.01 -3.62 0.95
N GLN A 130 -6.66 -4.12 2.00
CA GLN A 130 -7.91 -3.56 2.50
C GLN A 130 -7.77 -3.17 3.97
N ASP A 131 -8.23 -1.97 4.31
CA ASP A 131 -8.37 -1.48 5.68
C ASP A 131 -9.78 -0.92 5.94
N SER A 132 -10.00 -0.29 7.10
CA SER A 132 -11.29 0.31 7.45
C SER A 132 -11.73 1.48 6.55
N GLN A 133 -10.87 1.95 5.64
CA GLN A 133 -11.14 3.02 4.69
C GLN A 133 -11.45 2.51 3.29
N GLY A 134 -11.31 1.20 3.05
CA GLY A 134 -11.53 0.57 1.75
C GLY A 134 -10.30 -0.16 1.23
N ILE A 135 -10.30 -0.37 -0.09
CA ILE A 135 -9.24 -1.04 -0.82
C ILE A 135 -8.25 0.01 -1.31
N HIS A 136 -6.97 -0.25 -1.09
CA HIS A 136 -5.85 0.58 -1.54
C HIS A 136 -4.96 -0.24 -2.46
N GLU A 137 -4.21 0.44 -3.32
CA GLU A 137 -3.28 -0.18 -4.24
C GLU A 137 -2.00 0.62 -4.44
N VAL A 138 -0.91 -0.09 -4.72
CA VAL A 138 0.33 0.46 -5.26
C VAL A 138 0.65 -0.28 -6.55
N ARG A 139 0.99 0.48 -7.59
CA ARG A 139 1.34 -0.05 -8.91
C ARG A 139 2.82 0.16 -9.24
N SER A 140 3.42 -0.83 -9.89
CA SER A 140 4.74 -0.74 -10.50
C SER A 140 4.66 -1.29 -11.91
N THR A 141 4.92 -0.44 -12.89
CA THR A 141 4.94 -0.83 -14.30
C THR A 141 6.37 -0.87 -14.80
N THR A 142 6.76 -1.96 -15.48
CA THR A 142 8.12 -2.12 -16.03
C THR A 142 8.06 -2.81 -17.38
N ASN A 143 8.90 -2.34 -18.29
CA ASN A 143 9.06 -2.93 -19.61
C ASN A 143 10.24 -3.90 -19.63
N PHE A 144 9.98 -5.11 -20.09
CA PHE A 144 10.95 -6.16 -20.32
C PHE A 144 11.12 -6.37 -21.82
N SER A 145 12.36 -6.43 -22.28
CA SER A 145 12.73 -6.76 -23.66
C SER A 145 13.96 -7.66 -23.66
N ASP A 146 14.21 -8.31 -24.79
CA ASP A 146 15.43 -9.06 -24.98
C ASP A 146 16.64 -8.12 -25.11
N TRP A 147 17.51 -8.16 -24.10
CA TRP A 147 18.72 -7.35 -24.09
C TRP A 147 19.75 -7.81 -25.13
N ARG A 148 19.65 -9.05 -25.62
CA ARG A 148 20.55 -9.63 -26.63
C ARG A 148 20.25 -9.12 -28.04
N GLN A 149 19.03 -8.63 -28.26
CA GLN A 149 18.58 -8.12 -29.56
C GLN A 149 18.81 -6.60 -29.70
N ARG A 150 19.75 -6.01 -28.95
CA ARG A 150 19.98 -4.56 -28.97
C ARG A 150 20.54 -4.09 -30.31
#